data_AF-A0AAU9U5L3-F1
#
_entry.id   AF-A0AAU9U5L3-F1
#
_cell.length_a   1.000
_cell.length_b   1.000
_cell.length_c   1.000
_cell.angle_alpha   90.00
_cell.angle_beta   90.00
_cell.angle_gamma   90.00
#
_symmetry.space_group_name_H-M   'P 1'
#
loop_
_entity.id
_entity.type
_entity.pdbx_description
1 polymer ?
#
loop_
_entity_poly.entity_id
_entity_poly.type
_entity_poly.pdbx_seq_one_letter_code
_entity_poly.pdbx_strand_id
1 'polypeptide(L)'
;MTSEEIQISEELKGCYENLIVIDIGANLTNKKYGRDLDSVIQRAKDAGVQKIMVTGTSVRSSKEALRLTRLYPSTIYSTAGVHPHDAKSMTEEESWAELAATAAAPECVAVGECGLNYTKDFSEPHVQREVFKRQVSV
;
A
#
# COMPACT_ATOMS: atom_id res chain seq x y z
N MET A 1 16.05 -31.05 8.56
CA MET A 1 17.11 -30.04 8.40
C MET A 1 18.40 -30.61 8.96
N THR A 2 19.52 -30.37 8.31
CA THR A 2 20.84 -30.74 8.82
C THR A 2 21.23 -29.85 10.00
N SER A 3 22.18 -30.29 10.84
CA SER A 3 22.69 -29.49 11.95
C SER A 3 23.27 -28.14 11.49
N GLU A 4 23.81 -28.11 10.28
CA GLU A 4 24.37 -26.92 9.63
C GLU A 4 23.24 -25.95 9.21
N GLU A 5 22.12 -26.45 8.69
CA GLU A 5 20.93 -25.64 8.36
C GLU A 5 20.28 -25.03 9.61
N ILE A 6 20.29 -25.74 10.75
CA ILE A 6 19.77 -25.24 12.02
C ILE A 6 20.65 -24.09 12.54
N GLN A 7 21.97 -24.25 12.48
CA GLN A 7 22.90 -23.25 12.98
C GLN A 7 22.88 -21.97 12.12
N ILE A 8 22.82 -22.10 10.79
CA ILE A 8 22.61 -20.95 9.89
C ILE A 8 21.28 -20.25 10.19
N SER A 9 20.21 -21.01 10.47
CA SER A 9 18.90 -20.45 10.85
C SER A 9 18.95 -19.71 12.18
N GLU A 10 19.73 -20.17 13.15
CA GLU A 10 19.89 -19.53 14.46
C GLU A 10 20.77 -18.27 14.39
N GLU A 11 21.86 -18.30 13.62
CA GLU A 11 22.69 -17.12 13.35
C GLU A 11 21.91 -16.03 12.60
N LEU A 12 21.16 -16.42 11.56
CA LEU A 12 20.27 -15.49 10.85
C LEU A 12 19.20 -14.93 11.79
N LYS A 13 18.61 -15.74 12.67
CA LYS A 13 17.65 -15.25 13.68
C LYS A 13 18.25 -14.12 14.51
N GLY A 14 19.47 -14.28 15.02
CA GLY A 14 20.17 -13.22 15.77
C GLY A 14 20.38 -11.93 14.98
N CYS A 15 20.54 -12.01 13.65
CA CYS A 15 20.68 -10.83 12.79
C CYS A 15 19.38 -10.03 12.61
N TYR A 16 18.20 -10.66 12.66
CA TYR A 16 16.91 -9.98 12.47
C TYR A 16 16.06 -9.86 13.74
N GLU A 17 16.48 -10.42 14.87
CA GLU A 17 15.78 -10.35 16.18
C GLU A 17 15.48 -8.92 16.65
N ASN A 18 16.27 -7.93 16.21
CA ASN A 18 16.10 -6.52 16.54
C ASN A 18 15.65 -5.64 15.36
N LEU A 19 15.27 -6.25 14.23
CA LEU A 19 14.86 -5.48 13.05
C LEU A 19 13.37 -5.18 13.05
N ILE A 20 13.06 -3.94 12.65
CA ILE A 20 11.69 -3.52 12.39
C ILE A 20 11.34 -3.95 10.97
N VAL A 21 10.48 -4.95 10.85
CA VAL A 21 9.97 -5.40 9.55
C VAL A 21 8.68 -4.64 9.22
N ILE A 22 8.67 -4.00 8.06
CA ILE A 22 7.55 -3.24 7.53
C ILE A 22 7.20 -3.79 6.15
N ASP A 23 5.96 -4.26 5.96
CA ASP A 23 5.45 -4.55 4.62
C ASP A 23 5.01 -3.23 3.98
N ILE A 24 5.70 -2.81 2.91
CA ILE A 24 5.48 -1.51 2.27
C ILE A 24 4.45 -1.56 1.12
N GLY A 25 3.93 -2.73 0.75
CA GLY A 25 3.21 -2.92 -0.52
C GLY A 25 2.00 -3.82 -0.43
N ALA A 26 1.21 -3.71 0.65
CA ALA A 26 0.13 -4.65 0.91
C ALA A 26 -1.18 -4.26 0.24
N ASN A 27 -1.74 -5.15 -0.57
CA ASN A 27 -3.00 -4.93 -1.28
C ASN A 27 -4.23 -5.39 -0.47
N LEU A 28 -4.32 -5.01 0.81
CA LEU A 28 -5.31 -5.55 1.77
C LEU A 28 -6.76 -5.09 1.52
N THR A 29 -6.98 -4.07 0.69
CA THR A 29 -8.33 -3.67 0.24
C THR A 29 -8.91 -4.62 -0.82
N ASN A 30 -8.12 -5.58 -1.31
CA ASN A 30 -8.58 -6.56 -2.27
C ASN A 30 -9.68 -7.46 -1.65
N LYS A 31 -10.78 -7.64 -2.39
CA LYS A 31 -11.93 -8.49 -1.98
C LYS A 31 -11.55 -9.91 -1.55
N LYS A 32 -10.40 -10.44 -1.99
CA LYS A 32 -9.89 -11.75 -1.58
C LYS A 32 -9.72 -11.87 -0.06
N TYR A 33 -9.42 -10.77 0.63
CA TYR A 33 -9.24 -10.74 2.08
C TYR A 33 -10.52 -10.45 2.88
N GLY A 34 -11.66 -10.23 2.20
CA GLY A 34 -12.89 -9.83 2.88
C GLY A 34 -13.46 -10.84 3.88
N ARG A 35 -13.01 -12.11 3.83
CA ARG A 35 -13.47 -13.18 4.74
C ARG A 35 -12.54 -13.42 5.92
N ASP A 36 -11.27 -13.04 5.83
CA ASP A 36 -10.22 -13.45 6.77
C ASP A 36 -9.17 -12.36 7.06
N LEU A 37 -9.49 -11.09 6.78
CA LEU A 37 -8.57 -9.95 6.94
C LEU A 37 -7.91 -9.90 8.34
N ASP A 38 -8.70 -10.07 9.41
CA ASP A 38 -8.19 -10.10 10.79
C ASP A 38 -7.15 -11.22 10.98
N SER A 39 -7.45 -12.41 10.45
CA SER A 39 -6.54 -13.55 10.53
C SER A 39 -5.28 -13.35 9.68
N VAL A 40 -5.38 -12.68 8.53
CA VAL A 40 -4.22 -12.30 7.70
C VAL A 40 -3.30 -11.36 8.47
N ILE A 41 -3.86 -10.31 9.07
CA ILE A 41 -3.11 -9.32 9.85
C ILE A 41 -2.48 -9.97 11.09
N GLN A 42 -3.21 -10.86 11.77
CA GLN A 42 -2.67 -11.58 12.92
C GLN A 42 -1.49 -12.46 12.52
N ARG A 43 -1.59 -13.22 11.41
CA ARG A 43 -0.47 -14.02 10.90
C ARG A 43 0.75 -13.17 10.54
N ALA A 44 0.55 -11.97 9.99
CA ALA A 44 1.64 -11.05 9.71
C ALA A 44 2.35 -10.60 11.00
N LYS A 45 1.58 -10.26 12.04
CA LYS A 45 2.12 -9.91 13.37
C LYS A 45 2.88 -11.07 14.01
N ASP A 46 2.31 -12.27 13.97
CA ASP A 46 2.93 -13.49 14.52
C ASP A 46 4.24 -13.83 13.80
N ALA A 47 4.37 -13.46 12.53
CA ALA A 47 5.58 -13.58 11.73
C ALA A 47 6.60 -12.44 11.94
N GLY A 48 6.31 -11.47 12.81
CA GLY A 48 7.21 -10.35 13.14
C GLY A 48 7.03 -9.09 12.28
N VAL A 49 6.02 -9.02 11.41
CA VAL A 49 5.71 -7.78 10.67
C VAL A 49 5.07 -6.78 11.63
N GLN A 50 5.78 -5.69 11.90
CA GLN A 50 5.37 -4.70 12.90
C GLN A 50 4.41 -3.66 12.32
N LYS A 51 4.55 -3.35 11.02
CA LYS A 51 3.80 -2.30 10.32
C LYS A 51 3.48 -2.76 8.90
N ILE A 52 2.32 -2.36 8.40
CA ILE A 52 1.86 -2.69 7.05
C ILE A 52 1.36 -1.42 6.38
N MET A 53 1.92 -1.08 5.23
CA MET A 53 1.46 0.01 4.37
C MET A 53 0.54 -0.55 3.29
N VAL A 54 -0.74 -0.18 3.36
CA VAL A 54 -1.75 -0.61 2.42
C VAL A 54 -1.82 0.35 1.24
N THR A 55 -1.72 -0.19 0.03
CA THR A 55 -1.63 0.64 -1.17
C THR A 55 -2.99 1.11 -1.68
N GLY A 56 -3.09 2.41 -1.98
CA GLY A 56 -4.22 3.03 -2.66
C GLY A 56 -3.90 3.21 -4.14
N THR A 57 -4.69 2.64 -5.05
CA THR A 57 -4.45 2.69 -6.50
C THR A 57 -5.48 3.51 -7.27
N SER A 58 -6.45 4.07 -6.57
CA SER A 58 -7.56 4.89 -7.07
C SER A 58 -8.09 5.74 -5.91
N VAL A 59 -8.92 6.75 -6.17
CA VAL A 59 -9.59 7.54 -5.12
C VAL A 59 -10.36 6.64 -4.15
N ARG A 60 -11.14 5.69 -4.69
CA ARG A 60 -11.93 4.75 -3.89
C ARG A 60 -11.05 3.85 -3.02
N SER A 61 -10.05 3.19 -3.61
CA SER A 61 -9.19 2.28 -2.85
C SER A 61 -8.31 3.03 -1.84
N SER A 62 -7.93 4.28 -2.13
CA SER A 62 -7.18 5.13 -1.19
C SER A 62 -8.01 5.42 0.06
N LYS A 63 -9.31 5.75 -0.10
CA LYS A 63 -10.23 5.90 1.03
C LYS A 63 -10.40 4.61 1.83
N GLU A 64 -10.52 3.46 1.16
CA GLU A 64 -10.60 2.16 1.85
C GLU A 64 -9.30 1.79 2.57
N ALA A 65 -8.15 2.09 1.99
CA ALA A 65 -6.84 1.88 2.62
C ALA A 65 -6.73 2.74 3.89
N LEU A 66 -7.10 4.02 3.82
CA LEU A 66 -7.16 4.91 4.98
C LEU A 66 -8.16 4.41 6.04
N ARG A 67 -9.30 3.85 5.62
CA ARG A 67 -10.26 3.25 6.56
C ARG A 67 -9.65 2.07 7.34
N LEU A 68 -8.78 1.27 6.71
CA LEU A 68 -8.08 0.18 7.41
C LEU A 68 -7.12 0.70 8.50
N THR A 69 -6.51 1.88 8.34
CA THR A 69 -5.63 2.45 9.39
C THR A 69 -6.40 2.74 10.68
N ARG A 70 -7.71 3.05 10.56
CA ARG A 70 -8.61 3.29 11.70
C ARG A 70 -9.02 2.00 12.40
N LEU A 71 -9.17 0.90 11.65
CA LEU A 71 -9.49 -0.41 12.21
C LEU A 71 -8.29 -1.07 12.90
N TYR A 72 -7.07 -0.82 12.39
CA TYR A 72 -5.84 -1.40 12.90
C TYR A 72 -4.83 -0.31 13.25
N PRO A 73 -5.14 0.55 14.24
CA PRO A 73 -4.29 1.67 14.61
C PRO A 73 -2.90 1.19 15.03
N SER A 74 -1.89 1.98 14.72
CA SER A 74 -0.48 1.67 14.97
C SER A 74 0.04 0.40 14.29
N THR A 75 -0.76 -0.30 13.48
CA THR A 75 -0.34 -1.47 12.70
C THR A 75 -0.39 -1.14 11.21
N ILE A 76 -1.51 -0.59 10.74
CA ILE A 76 -1.75 -0.29 9.33
C ILE A 76 -1.60 1.21 9.07
N TYR A 77 -0.89 1.52 8.00
CA TYR A 77 -0.73 2.83 7.39
C TYR A 77 -1.20 2.73 5.93
N SER A 78 -1.47 3.85 5.29
CA SER A 78 -1.95 3.85 3.92
C SER A 78 -1.11 4.72 2.99
N THR A 79 -1.32 4.52 1.71
CA THR A 79 -0.96 5.46 0.66
C THR A 79 -2.22 5.99 -0.01
N ALA A 80 -2.12 7.14 -0.66
CA ALA A 80 -3.19 7.68 -1.48
C ALA A 80 -2.66 8.04 -2.87
N GLY A 81 -3.22 7.42 -3.89
CA GLY A 81 -2.78 7.63 -5.27
C GLY A 81 -3.71 7.00 -6.29
N VAL A 82 -3.36 7.23 -7.55
CA VAL A 82 -4.03 6.72 -8.75
C VAL A 82 -2.98 6.02 -9.60
N HIS A 83 -3.16 4.71 -9.75
CA HIS A 83 -2.29 3.86 -10.51
C HIS A 83 -2.42 4.20 -12.01
N PRO A 84 -1.37 4.04 -12.83
CA PRO A 84 -1.37 4.50 -14.22
C PRO A 84 -2.45 3.85 -15.09
N HIS A 85 -2.89 2.63 -14.74
CA HIS A 85 -4.01 1.97 -15.41
C HIS A 85 -5.34 2.72 -15.26
N ASP A 86 -5.56 3.38 -14.13
CA ASP A 86 -6.79 4.11 -13.81
C ASP A 86 -6.67 5.61 -14.14
N ALA A 87 -5.55 6.07 -14.73
CA ALA A 87 -5.31 7.49 -14.98
C ALA A 87 -6.46 8.19 -15.73
N LYS A 88 -7.07 7.53 -16.72
CA LYS A 88 -8.20 8.09 -17.48
C LYS A 88 -9.46 8.38 -16.66
N SER A 89 -9.58 7.85 -15.44
CA SER A 89 -10.74 8.13 -14.58
C SER A 89 -10.62 9.46 -13.82
N MET A 90 -9.46 10.13 -13.88
CA MET A 90 -9.22 11.38 -13.15
C MET A 90 -9.62 12.60 -13.96
N THR A 91 -10.92 12.71 -14.29
CA THR A 91 -11.48 13.83 -15.08
C THR A 91 -12.02 14.97 -14.22
N GLU A 92 -12.60 14.64 -13.07
CA GLU A 92 -13.31 15.61 -12.22
C GLU A 92 -12.40 16.20 -11.15
N GLU A 93 -12.48 17.51 -10.93
CA GLU A 93 -11.77 18.21 -9.84
C GLU A 93 -12.16 17.70 -8.45
N GLU A 94 -13.40 17.23 -8.28
CA GLU A 94 -13.86 16.59 -7.04
C GLU A 94 -13.01 15.36 -6.70
N SER A 95 -12.67 14.53 -7.69
CA SER A 95 -11.82 13.34 -7.48
C SER A 95 -10.42 13.73 -6.99
N TRP A 96 -9.88 14.84 -7.48
CA TRP A 96 -8.60 15.39 -7.02
C TRP A 96 -8.67 15.93 -5.60
N ALA A 97 -9.74 16.65 -5.26
CA ALA A 97 -9.96 17.16 -3.90
C ALA A 97 -10.11 16.01 -2.89
N GLU A 98 -10.83 14.95 -3.24
CA GLU A 98 -10.99 13.75 -2.41
C GLU A 98 -9.65 13.02 -2.19
N LEU A 99 -8.84 12.89 -3.24
CA LEU A 99 -7.52 12.27 -3.15
C LEU A 99 -6.59 13.10 -2.26
N ALA A 100 -6.56 14.42 -2.42
CA ALA A 100 -5.76 15.33 -1.60
C ALA A 100 -6.18 15.30 -0.13
N ALA A 101 -7.48 15.29 0.15
CA ALA A 101 -8.00 15.15 1.52
C ALA A 101 -7.60 13.80 2.15
N THR A 102 -7.61 12.72 1.37
CA THR A 102 -7.15 11.40 1.82
C THR A 102 -5.64 11.40 2.10
N ALA A 103 -4.86 12.02 1.21
CA ALA A 103 -3.40 12.13 1.33
C ALA A 103 -2.95 12.98 2.53
N ALA A 104 -3.76 13.95 2.94
CA ALA A 104 -3.47 14.81 4.10
C ALA A 104 -3.70 14.13 5.47
N ALA A 105 -4.28 12.92 5.50
CA ALA A 105 -4.50 12.21 6.76
C ALA A 105 -3.15 11.76 7.39
N PRO A 106 -2.95 11.87 8.72
CA PRO A 106 -1.67 11.53 9.36
C PRO A 106 -1.17 10.10 9.13
N GLU A 107 -2.08 9.16 8.91
CA GLU A 107 -1.80 7.75 8.68
C GLU A 107 -1.65 7.40 7.19
N CYS A 108 -1.94 8.35 6.30
CA CYS A 108 -1.53 8.30 4.91
C CYS A 108 -0.10 8.82 4.80
N VAL A 109 0.85 7.91 4.66
CA VAL A 109 2.29 8.22 4.80
C VAL A 109 3.02 8.36 3.47
N ALA A 110 2.33 8.15 2.34
CA ALA A 110 2.88 8.37 1.01
C ALA A 110 1.81 8.68 -0.03
N VAL A 111 2.20 9.42 -1.08
CA VAL A 111 1.42 9.56 -2.31
C VAL A 111 1.79 8.40 -3.25
N GLY A 112 0.80 7.59 -3.58
CA GLY A 112 0.99 6.37 -4.35
C GLY A 112 -0.12 5.35 -4.12
N GLU A 113 -0.21 4.29 -4.91
CA GLU A 113 0.64 3.98 -6.05
C GLU A 113 0.32 4.89 -7.25
N CYS A 114 1.35 5.53 -7.81
CA CYS A 114 1.27 6.37 -9.00
C CYS A 114 2.54 6.20 -9.85
N GLY A 115 2.52 6.61 -11.11
CA GLY A 115 3.69 6.50 -11.99
C GLY A 115 3.33 6.30 -13.45
N LEU A 116 4.04 5.38 -14.11
CA LEU A 116 3.82 5.01 -15.51
C LEU A 116 3.84 3.49 -15.66
N ASN A 117 2.94 2.94 -16.48
CA ASN A 117 2.92 1.52 -16.82
C ASN A 117 2.51 1.35 -18.29
N TYR A 118 3.50 1.07 -19.14
CA TYR A 118 3.33 0.93 -20.60
C TYR A 118 3.24 -0.53 -21.07
N THR A 119 3.05 -1.47 -20.13
CA THR A 119 2.89 -2.89 -20.49
C THR A 119 1.45 -3.24 -20.86
N LYS A 120 0.47 -2.43 -20.45
CA LYS A 120 -0.96 -2.61 -20.74
C LYS A 120 -1.62 -1.27 -21.00
N ASP A 121 -2.30 -1.15 -22.13
CA ASP A 121 -2.92 0.10 -22.60
C ASP A 121 -4.32 0.32 -22.00
N PHE A 122 -4.43 0.34 -20.67
CA PHE A 122 -5.70 0.69 -20.01
C PHE A 122 -5.97 2.20 -20.01
N SER A 123 -4.91 3.00 -20.02
CA SER A 123 -4.92 4.46 -20.15
C SER A 123 -3.77 4.87 -21.08
N GLU A 124 -4.03 5.80 -21.99
CA GLU A 124 -3.04 6.27 -22.97
C GLU A 124 -1.77 6.84 -22.29
N PRO A 125 -0.55 6.62 -22.84
CA PRO A 125 0.69 7.08 -22.22
C PRO A 125 0.73 8.58 -21.89
N HIS A 126 0.08 9.43 -22.68
CA HIS A 126 0.02 10.88 -22.42
C HIS A 126 -0.85 11.21 -21.20
N VAL A 127 -1.99 10.53 -21.05
CA VAL A 127 -2.88 10.65 -19.88
C VAL A 127 -2.17 10.18 -18.62
N GLN A 128 -1.44 9.05 -18.68
CA GLN A 128 -0.64 8.57 -17.54
C GLN A 128 0.37 9.62 -17.07
N ARG A 129 1.08 10.27 -18.01
CA ARG A 129 2.06 11.33 -17.68
C ARG A 129 1.42 12.55 -17.05
N GLU A 130 0.28 12.99 -17.56
CA GLU A 130 -0.43 14.15 -17.03
C GLU A 130 -0.91 13.90 -15.59
N VAL A 131 -1.59 12.77 -15.36
CA VAL A 131 -2.09 12.38 -14.04
C VAL A 131 -0.95 12.14 -13.07
N PHE A 132 0.15 11.52 -13.50
CA PHE A 132 1.32 11.33 -12.63
C PHE A 132 1.96 12.66 -12.24
N LYS A 133 2.17 13.60 -13.18
CA LYS A 133 2.70 14.94 -12.87
C LYS A 133 1.84 15.67 -11.85
N ARG A 134 0.52 15.58 -11.97
CA ARG A 134 -0.41 16.21 -11.04
C ARG A 134 -0.31 15.59 -9.64
N GLN A 135 -0.17 14.28 -9.52
CA GLN A 135 0.05 13.60 -8.23
C GLN A 135 1.38 13.98 -7.55
N VAL A 136 2.44 14.26 -8.32
CA VAL A 136 3.74 14.72 -7.77
C VAL A 136 3.67 16.18 -7.30
N SER A 137 2.69 16.95 -7.78
CA SER A 137 2.51 18.36 -7.43
C SER A 137 1.58 18.56 -6.21
N VAL A 138 1.15 17.47 -5.56
CA VAL A 138 0.34 17.46 -4.35
C VAL A 138 1.14 17.93 -3.14
#